data_AF-A0A2N3FNV9-F1
#
_entry.id   AF-A0A2N3FNV9-F1
#
_cell.length_a   1.000
_cell.length_b   1.000
_cell.length_c   1.000
_cell.angle_alpha   90.00
_cell.angle_beta   90.00
_cell.angle_gamma   90.00
#
_symmetry.space_group_name_H-M   'P 1'
#
loop_
_entity.id
_entity.type
_entity.pdbx_description
1 polymer ?
#
loop_
_entity_poly.entity_id
_entity_poly.type
_entity_poly.pdbx_seq_one_letter_code
_entity_poly.pdbx_strand_id
1 'polypeptide(L)'
;MVKITQTEANTDLTEDEVDDMVLDFDTARQDSATAFVPYGYDAEAMGVVAPDLYIEGRNADRLDWANNIGLPAALLEGSMATATLTYSTQEGRRNEFVDYSLAAWALPMEDRLSQDDVTPPGHYIRFDLQWLLSTTQHGTNPGTED
;
A
#
# COMPACT_ATOMS: atom_id res chain seq x y z
N MET A 1 1.73 -22.38 12.21
CA MET A 1 1.17 -23.46 13.06
C MET A 1 2.32 -24.41 13.39
N VAL A 2 2.32 -25.13 14.51
CA VAL A 2 3.36 -26.13 14.84
C VAL A 2 2.68 -27.48 14.99
N LYS A 3 3.26 -28.52 14.40
CA LYS A 3 2.83 -29.90 14.59
C LYS A 3 3.78 -30.57 15.57
N ILE A 4 3.26 -31.19 16.61
CA ILE A 4 4.04 -32.07 17.46
C ILE A 4 3.61 -33.50 17.15
N THR A 5 4.57 -34.37 16.80
CA THR A 5 4.31 -35.76 16.41
C THR A 5 5.12 -36.69 17.27
N GLN A 6 4.52 -37.77 17.76
CA GLN A 6 5.24 -38.86 18.40
C GLN A 6 5.99 -39.67 17.34
N THR A 7 7.29 -39.88 17.55
CA THR A 7 8.20 -40.58 16.62
C THR A 7 8.56 -41.98 17.11
N GLU A 8 8.45 -42.24 18.42
CA GLU A 8 8.86 -43.50 19.06
C GLU A 8 7.72 -44.19 19.81
N ALA A 9 7.64 -45.51 19.71
CA ALA A 9 6.63 -46.31 20.42
C ALA A 9 6.95 -46.45 21.93
N ASN A 10 5.92 -46.45 22.78
CA ASN A 10 5.99 -46.48 24.26
C ASN A 10 6.53 -45.20 24.90
N THR A 11 6.29 -44.04 24.28
CA THR A 11 6.59 -42.72 24.86
C THR A 11 5.29 -41.94 25.06
N ASP A 12 4.26 -42.60 25.58
CA ASP A 12 2.92 -42.00 25.67
C ASP A 12 2.86 -40.98 26.80
N LEU A 13 2.62 -39.71 26.45
CA LEU A 13 2.31 -38.65 27.41
C LEU A 13 0.86 -38.75 27.87
N THR A 14 0.61 -38.35 29.12
CA THR A 14 -0.74 -38.14 29.64
C THR A 14 -1.38 -36.90 29.00
N GLU A 15 -2.70 -36.79 29.10
CA GLU A 15 -3.44 -35.65 28.53
C GLU A 15 -2.97 -34.31 29.13
N ASP A 16 -2.72 -34.28 30.45
CA ASP A 16 -2.19 -33.11 31.15
C ASP A 16 -0.79 -32.71 30.64
N GLU A 17 0.10 -33.69 30.41
CA GLU A 17 1.46 -33.42 29.89
C GLU A 17 1.45 -32.94 28.44
N VAL A 18 0.48 -33.39 27.63
CA VAL A 18 0.29 -32.90 26.26
C VAL A 18 -0.18 -31.44 26.29
N ASP A 19 -1.12 -31.10 27.16
CA ASP A 19 -1.62 -29.74 27.31
C ASP A 19 -0.52 -28.78 27.80
N ASP A 20 0.25 -29.18 28.82
CA ASP A 20 1.39 -28.42 29.32
C ASP A 20 2.43 -28.18 28.21
N MET A 21 2.75 -29.21 27.41
CA MET A 21 3.68 -29.07 26.28
C MET A 21 3.16 -28.10 25.22
N VAL A 22 1.87 -28.13 24.89
CA VAL A 22 1.27 -27.17 23.94
C VAL A 22 1.36 -25.74 24.47
N LEU A 23 1.12 -25.54 25.76
CA LEU A 23 1.13 -24.24 26.42
C LEU A 23 2.54 -23.66 26.54
N ASP A 24 3.53 -24.51 26.83
CA ASP A 24 4.94 -24.17 26.78
C ASP A 24 5.37 -23.74 25.38
N PHE A 25 4.92 -24.45 24.35
CA PHE A 25 5.20 -24.09 22.96
C PHE A 25 4.55 -22.76 22.54
N ASP A 26 3.33 -22.45 22.99
CA ASP A 26 2.69 -21.17 22.70
C ASP A 26 3.41 -20.01 23.41
N THR A 27 3.74 -20.20 24.69
CA THR A 27 4.51 -19.23 25.48
C THR A 27 5.88 -18.99 24.86
N ALA A 28 6.59 -20.06 24.49
CA ALA A 28 7.88 -19.98 23.81
C ALA A 28 7.79 -19.19 22.50
N ARG A 29 6.73 -19.36 21.71
CA ARG A 29 6.56 -18.61 20.45
C ARG A 29 6.35 -17.11 20.67
N GLN A 30 5.74 -16.73 21.79
CA GLN A 30 5.45 -15.33 22.11
C GLN A 30 6.66 -14.64 22.76
N ASP A 31 7.34 -15.32 23.68
CA ASP A 31 8.29 -14.65 24.59
C ASP A 31 9.78 -14.88 24.27
N SER A 32 10.18 -16.11 23.91
CA SER A 32 11.60 -16.52 23.95
C SER A 32 12.10 -17.26 22.70
N ALA A 33 11.21 -17.58 21.76
CA ALA A 33 11.43 -18.37 20.54
C ALA A 33 12.16 -19.72 20.74
N THR A 34 12.24 -20.22 21.97
CA THR A 34 12.95 -21.45 22.35
C THR A 34 12.00 -22.36 23.12
N ALA A 35 11.80 -23.59 22.65
CA ALA A 35 10.95 -24.58 23.28
C ALA A 35 11.72 -25.89 23.49
N PHE A 36 11.38 -26.62 24.55
CA PHE A 36 11.92 -27.94 24.83
C PHE A 36 11.04 -29.01 24.17
N VAL A 37 11.66 -30.00 23.51
CA VAL A 37 10.95 -31.14 22.93
C VAL A 37 11.37 -32.41 23.66
N PRO A 38 10.44 -33.13 24.31
CA PRO A 38 10.75 -34.38 24.99
C PRO A 38 11.26 -35.47 24.03
N TYR A 39 11.99 -36.44 24.58
CA TYR A 39 12.41 -37.62 23.81
C TYR A 39 11.19 -38.40 23.28
N GLY A 40 11.26 -38.86 22.03
CA GLY A 40 10.15 -39.55 21.36
C GLY A 40 9.14 -38.62 20.69
N TYR A 41 9.38 -37.31 20.72
CA TYR A 41 8.55 -36.31 20.06
C TYR A 41 9.39 -35.45 19.11
N ASP A 42 8.77 -34.98 18.04
CA ASP A 42 9.35 -34.03 17.10
C ASP A 42 8.38 -32.89 16.82
N ALA A 43 8.93 -31.68 16.66
CA ALA A 43 8.18 -30.45 16.47
C ALA A 43 8.50 -29.83 15.11
N GLU A 44 7.53 -29.87 14.21
CA GLU A 44 7.67 -29.37 12.84
C GLU A 44 6.87 -28.07 12.65
N ALA A 45 7.51 -27.05 12.06
CA ALA A 45 6.82 -25.84 11.66
C ALA A 45 5.88 -26.15 10.48
N MET A 46 4.58 -25.94 10.69
CA MET A 46 3.57 -26.06 9.64
C MET A 46 3.22 -24.69 9.05
N GLY A 47 3.25 -24.66 7.72
CA GLY A 47 2.88 -23.51 6.90
C GLY A 47 3.89 -23.29 5.80
N VAL A 48 3.40 -23.10 4.57
CA VAL A 48 4.23 -22.58 3.49
C VAL A 48 4.16 -21.07 3.56
N VAL A 49 5.28 -20.43 3.88
CA VAL A 49 5.45 -19.02 3.54
C VAL A 49 5.70 -18.99 2.05
N ALA A 50 4.77 -18.46 1.26
CA ALA A 50 4.97 -18.19 -0.15
C ALA A 50 5.29 -16.70 -0.30
N PRO A 51 6.59 -16.30 -0.32
CA PRO A 51 6.98 -14.89 -0.39
C PRO A 51 6.35 -14.18 -1.58
N ASP A 52 6.21 -14.89 -2.70
CA ASP A 52 5.59 -14.40 -3.93
C ASP A 52 4.14 -13.95 -3.71
N LEU A 53 3.35 -14.69 -2.92
CA LEU A 53 1.97 -14.32 -2.60
C LEU A 53 1.90 -12.99 -1.84
N TYR A 54 2.84 -12.73 -0.94
CA TYR A 54 2.89 -11.47 -0.21
C TYR A 54 3.28 -10.29 -1.11
N ILE A 55 4.17 -10.54 -2.09
CA ILE A 55 4.57 -9.53 -3.07
C ILE A 55 3.39 -9.19 -3.98
N GLU A 56 2.72 -10.22 -4.53
CA GLU A 56 1.54 -10.06 -5.38
C GLU A 56 0.39 -9.38 -4.63
N GLY A 57 0.09 -9.83 -3.41
CA GLY A 57 -0.95 -9.25 -2.57
C GLY A 57 -0.69 -7.78 -2.25
N ARG A 58 0.57 -7.39 -2.04
CA ARG A 58 0.93 -5.99 -1.80
C ARG A 58 0.80 -5.12 -3.05
N ASN A 59 1.08 -5.67 -4.23
CA ASN A 59 0.86 -4.97 -5.49
C ASN A 59 -0.64 -4.81 -5.78
N ALA A 60 -1.45 -5.82 -5.47
CA ALA A 60 -2.91 -5.76 -5.57
C ALA A 60 -3.50 -4.70 -4.62
N ASP A 61 -3.07 -4.69 -3.35
CA ASP A 61 -3.51 -3.69 -2.36
C ASP A 61 -3.22 -2.25 -2.82
N ARG A 62 -2.04 -2.00 -3.41
CA ARG A 62 -1.74 -0.68 -3.98
C ARG A 62 -2.65 -0.29 -5.13
N LEU A 63 -3.03 -1.25 -5.99
CA LEU A 63 -3.98 -1.01 -7.06
C LEU A 63 -5.38 -0.70 -6.51
N ASP A 64 -5.80 -1.41 -5.47
CA ASP A 64 -7.07 -1.14 -4.79
C ASP A 64 -7.09 0.26 -4.18
N TRP A 65 -6.02 0.66 -3.51
CA TRP A 65 -5.86 2.02 -2.99
C TRP A 65 -5.91 3.07 -4.10
N ALA A 66 -5.16 2.87 -5.19
CA ALA A 66 -5.16 3.74 -6.36
C ALA A 66 -6.58 3.97 -6.90
N ASN A 67 -7.34 2.88 -7.06
CA ASN A 67 -8.73 2.94 -7.51
C ASN A 67 -9.63 3.69 -6.52
N ASN A 68 -9.46 3.45 -5.22
CA ASN A 68 -10.29 4.05 -4.18
C ASN A 68 -10.11 5.57 -4.06
N ILE A 69 -8.89 6.07 -4.27
CA ILE A 69 -8.58 7.51 -4.19
C ILE A 69 -8.60 8.21 -5.57
N GLY A 70 -8.90 7.48 -6.64
CA GLY A 70 -8.95 8.01 -8.00
C GLY A 70 -7.58 8.46 -8.54
N LEU A 71 -6.49 7.78 -8.17
CA LEU A 71 -5.13 8.06 -8.66
C LEU A 71 -4.62 6.93 -9.56
N PRO A 72 -3.91 7.22 -10.66
CA PRO A 72 -3.16 6.21 -11.40
C PRO A 72 -2.15 5.48 -10.50
N ALA A 73 -2.19 4.15 -10.48
CA ALA A 73 -1.29 3.34 -9.65
C ALA A 73 0.21 3.61 -9.91
N ALA A 74 0.55 3.99 -11.15
CA ALA A 74 1.90 4.38 -11.54
C ALA A 74 2.46 5.59 -10.76
N LEU A 75 1.59 6.46 -10.23
CA LEU A 75 2.00 7.59 -9.39
C LEU A 75 2.25 7.16 -7.93
N LEU A 76 1.52 6.15 -7.44
CA LEU A 76 1.71 5.61 -6.08
C LEU A 76 2.97 4.76 -5.95
N GLU A 77 3.31 4.03 -7.00
CA GLU A 77 4.47 3.14 -7.00
C GLU A 77 5.79 3.91 -6.83
N GLY A 78 5.87 5.21 -7.19
CA GLY A 78 7.02 6.11 -6.97
C GLY A 78 8.37 5.66 -7.57
N SER A 79 8.44 4.41 -8.00
CA SER A 79 9.59 3.72 -8.52
C SER A 79 9.66 4.00 -10.00
N MET A 80 10.58 4.89 -10.36
CA MET A 80 11.06 5.01 -11.73
C MET A 80 11.78 3.75 -12.24
N ALA A 81 11.81 2.65 -11.47
CA ALA A 81 12.70 1.51 -11.71
C ALA A 81 12.09 0.35 -12.52
N THR A 82 10.79 0.34 -12.83
CA THR A 82 10.27 -0.57 -13.87
C THR A 82 10.10 0.18 -15.18
N ALA A 83 11.24 0.67 -15.66
CA ALA A 83 11.43 1.21 -16.99
C ALA A 83 11.42 0.08 -18.03
N THR A 84 10.29 -0.58 -18.25
CA THR A 84 10.05 -1.33 -19.49
C THR A 84 8.56 -1.52 -19.65
N LEU A 85 7.91 -0.58 -20.35
CA LEU A 85 6.87 -0.81 -21.36
C LEU A 85 6.05 0.47 -21.50
N THR A 86 6.09 1.02 -22.71
CA THR A 86 5.43 2.24 -23.18
C THR A 86 6.28 3.50 -22.98
N TYR A 87 6.65 4.13 -24.09
CA TYR A 87 7.18 5.48 -24.18
C TYR A 87 6.21 6.49 -23.54
N SER A 88 6.15 6.53 -22.21
CA SER A 88 5.41 7.54 -21.47
C SER A 88 6.44 8.52 -20.92
N THR A 89 6.51 9.70 -21.55
CA THR A 89 7.33 10.80 -21.04
C THR A 89 6.76 11.26 -19.69
N GLN A 90 7.59 11.86 -18.84
CA GLN A 90 7.10 12.44 -17.58
C GLN A 90 5.96 13.43 -17.80
N GLU A 91 5.98 14.15 -18.92
CA GLU A 91 4.91 15.05 -19.37
C GLU A 91 3.59 14.30 -19.64
N GLY A 92 3.62 13.17 -20.34
CA GLY A 92 2.44 12.33 -20.56
C GLY A 92 1.80 11.85 -19.27
N ARG A 93 2.61 11.46 -18.28
CA ARG A 93 2.13 11.03 -16.95
C ARG A 93 1.50 12.18 -16.14
N ARG A 94 1.99 13.41 -16.31
CA ARG A 94 1.43 14.59 -15.65
C ARG A 94 0.09 15.00 -16.26
N ASN A 95 -0.04 14.93 -17.59
CA ASN A 95 -1.33 15.14 -18.26
C ASN A 95 -2.37 14.13 -17.76
N GLU A 96 -2.02 12.84 -17.69
CA GLU A 96 -2.92 11.79 -17.19
C GLU A 96 -3.39 12.05 -15.74
N PHE A 97 -2.49 12.52 -14.85
CA PHE A 97 -2.87 12.92 -13.50
C PHE A 97 -3.86 14.09 -13.47
N VAL A 98 -3.64 15.12 -14.30
CA VAL A 98 -4.53 16.28 -14.35
C VAL A 98 -5.92 15.87 -14.79
N ASP A 99 -5.98 15.10 -15.88
CA ASP A 99 -7.24 14.73 -16.53
C ASP A 99 -8.09 13.78 -15.68
N TYR A 100 -7.49 12.72 -15.13
CA TYR A 100 -8.25 11.64 -14.48
C TYR A 100 -8.38 11.78 -12.97
N SER A 101 -7.46 12.51 -12.32
CA SER A 101 -7.42 12.59 -10.86
C SER A 101 -7.70 14.00 -10.36
N LEU A 102 -6.92 14.98 -10.83
CA LEU A 102 -6.98 16.33 -10.29
C LEU A 102 -8.30 17.00 -10.65
N ALA A 103 -8.84 16.77 -11.86
CA ALA A 103 -10.10 17.35 -12.31
C ALA A 103 -11.27 17.08 -11.35
N ALA A 104 -11.35 15.87 -10.78
CA ALA A 104 -12.39 15.49 -9.82
C ALA A 104 -12.38 16.34 -8.54
N TRP A 105 -11.22 16.92 -8.20
CA TRP A 105 -11.04 17.79 -7.03
C TRP A 105 -11.05 19.27 -7.40
N ALA A 106 -10.37 19.64 -8.48
CA ALA A 106 -10.19 21.02 -8.90
C ALA A 106 -11.49 21.66 -9.40
N LEU A 107 -12.24 20.98 -10.28
CA LEU A 107 -13.42 21.56 -10.91
C LEU A 107 -14.52 21.95 -9.90
N PRO A 108 -14.89 21.10 -8.92
CA PRO A 108 -15.87 21.51 -7.91
C PRO A 108 -15.42 22.70 -7.06
N MET A 109 -14.12 22.82 -6.80
CA MET A 109 -13.57 23.96 -6.07
C MET A 109 -13.63 25.24 -6.91
N GLU A 110 -13.22 25.18 -8.17
CA GLU A 110 -13.32 26.29 -9.13
C GLU A 110 -14.77 26.76 -9.29
N ASP A 111 -15.71 25.83 -9.47
CA ASP A 111 -17.14 26.14 -9.60
C ASP A 111 -17.68 26.77 -8.32
N ARG A 112 -17.36 26.23 -7.15
CA ARG A 112 -17.80 26.81 -5.88
C ARG A 112 -17.26 28.22 -5.67
N LEU A 113 -15.98 28.43 -5.95
CA LEU A 113 -15.33 29.72 -5.79
C LEU A 113 -15.79 30.75 -6.83
N SER A 114 -16.31 30.29 -7.98
CA SER A 114 -16.81 31.15 -9.06
C SER A 114 -18.28 31.55 -8.91
N GLN A 115 -18.96 31.15 -7.85
CA GLN A 115 -20.34 31.57 -7.61
C GLN A 115 -20.41 33.05 -7.22
N ASP A 116 -21.52 33.71 -7.57
CA ASP A 116 -21.74 35.16 -7.39
C ASP A 116 -21.64 35.63 -5.92
N ASP A 117 -21.71 34.71 -4.96
CA ASP A 117 -21.53 34.99 -3.52
C ASP A 117 -20.05 35.12 -3.11
N VAL A 118 -19.13 34.60 -3.91
CA VAL A 118 -17.68 34.65 -3.67
C VAL A 118 -16.97 35.53 -4.71
N THR A 119 -17.36 35.43 -5.97
CA THR A 119 -16.71 36.12 -7.10
C THR A 119 -17.71 37.05 -7.80
N PRO A 120 -17.35 38.31 -8.13
CA PRO A 120 -18.26 39.22 -8.80
C PRO A 120 -18.76 38.69 -10.17
N PRO A 121 -20.00 39.01 -10.57
CA PRO A 121 -20.53 38.58 -11.86
C PRO A 121 -19.59 38.93 -13.02
N GLY A 122 -19.35 37.96 -13.90
CA GLY A 122 -18.44 38.09 -15.04
C GLY A 122 -16.97 37.74 -14.74
N HIS A 123 -16.64 37.37 -13.50
CA HIS A 123 -15.33 36.85 -13.12
C HIS A 123 -15.43 35.37 -12.72
N TYR A 124 -14.36 34.62 -12.92
CA TYR A 124 -14.28 33.19 -12.58
C TYR A 124 -12.91 32.87 -12.00
N ILE A 125 -12.87 31.95 -11.03
CA ILE A 125 -11.62 31.49 -10.42
C ILE A 125 -11.26 30.13 -11.02
N ARG A 126 -10.03 30.01 -11.53
CA ARG A 126 -9.46 28.79 -12.10
C ARG A 126 -8.06 28.55 -11.54
N PHE A 127 -7.67 27.29 -11.37
CA PHE A 127 -6.31 26.94 -10.99
C PHE A 127 -5.38 27.12 -12.18
N ASP A 128 -4.23 27.73 -11.94
CA ASP A 128 -3.12 27.73 -12.89
C ASP A 128 -2.40 26.37 -12.84
N LEU A 129 -2.68 25.52 -13.83
CA LEU A 129 -2.06 24.21 -13.99
C LEU A 129 -0.99 24.21 -15.11
N GLN A 130 -0.70 25.34 -15.74
CA GLN A 130 0.23 25.41 -16.87
C GLN A 130 1.64 24.99 -16.48
N TRP A 131 2.04 25.25 -15.23
CA TRP A 131 3.32 24.81 -14.67
C TRP A 131 3.41 23.28 -14.51
N LEU A 132 2.28 22.58 -14.40
CA LEU A 132 2.29 21.12 -14.31
C LEU A 132 2.65 20.49 -15.66
N LEU A 133 2.26 21.17 -16.74
CA LEU A 133 2.44 20.75 -18.13
C LEU A 133 3.70 21.33 -18.78
N SER A 134 4.27 22.39 -18.20
CA SER A 134 5.53 23.01 -18.66
C SER A 134 6.69 22.68 -17.71
N THR A 135 7.92 22.75 -18.22
CA THR A 135 9.14 22.50 -17.41
C THR A 135 9.50 23.67 -16.49
N THR A 136 8.79 24.79 -16.59
CA THR A 136 9.08 26.00 -15.81
C THR A 136 8.22 26.00 -14.55
N GLN A 137 8.84 25.72 -13.42
CA GLN A 137 8.20 25.84 -12.12
C GLN A 137 7.90 27.32 -11.85
N HIS A 138 6.63 27.65 -11.60
CA HIS A 138 6.26 29.01 -11.20
C HIS A 138 6.96 29.35 -9.88
N GLY A 139 7.80 30.39 -9.89
CA GLY A 139 8.15 31.07 -8.66
C GLY A 139 6.86 31.67 -8.10
N THR A 140 6.67 31.57 -6.78
CA THR A 140 5.63 32.29 -6.03
C THR A 140 5.84 33.80 -6.10
N ASN A 141 5.81 34.36 -7.31
CA ASN A 141 5.83 35.79 -7.52
C ASN A 141 4.39 36.29 -7.60
N PRO A 142 4.06 37.38 -6.88
CA PRO A 142 2.73 37.97 -6.95
C PRO A 142 2.45 38.37 -8.41
N GLY A 143 1.22 38.12 -8.85
CA GLY A 143 0.79 38.18 -10.24
C GLY A 143 1.31 39.41 -10.98
N THR A 144 2.01 39.17 -12.08
CA THR A 144 2.36 40.24 -13.02
C THR A 144 1.11 40.52 -13.86
N GLU A 145 0.54 41.71 -13.67
CA GLU A 145 -0.45 42.27 -14.59
C GLU A 145 0.25 42.57 -15.92
N ASP A 146 -0.33 42.11 -17.03
CA ASP A 146 -0.01 42.57 -18.39
C ASP A 146 -0.88 43.79 -18.73
#